data_AF-A0A3L9HQV0-F1
#
_entry.id   AF-A0A3L9HQV0-F1
#
_cell.length_a   1.000
_cell.length_b   1.000
_cell.length_c   1.000
_cell.angle_alpha   90.00
_cell.angle_beta   90.00
_cell.angle_gamma   90.00
#
_symmetry.space_group_name_H-M   'P 1'
#
loop_
_entity.id
_entity.type
_entity.pdbx_description
1 polymer ?
#
loop_
_entity_poly.entity_id
_entity_poly.type
_entity_poly.pdbx_seq_one_letter_code
_entity_poly.pdbx_strand_id
1 'polypeptide(L)'
;MLEKSLATLFALLILATLINRFLLWRLPERKGDEVTLRIRTWWGIVICFSLVISGPRWMTLTFFALISFLALKEYCTLISIHFPRWLYWVIPLNYLLIGFNCFELFLLFIPLAGFLILATGQVFVGDPSGFLHTVSAIFWGWIMTVFALSHAAWLLMLPT
;
A
#
# COMPACT_ATOMS: atom_id res chain seq x y z
N MET A 1 -3.96 22.29 2.82
CA MET A 1 -2.63 21.82 3.33
C MET A 1 -1.96 20.88 2.34
N LEU A 2 -2.68 19.87 1.83
CA LEU A 2 -2.16 18.85 0.93
C LEU A 2 -1.53 19.39 -0.38
N GLU A 3 -2.16 20.38 -1.01
CA GLU A 3 -1.63 21.04 -2.23
C GLU A 3 -0.27 21.72 -2.00
N LYS A 4 -0.07 22.34 -0.83
CA LYS A 4 1.20 22.98 -0.45
C LYS A 4 2.30 21.93 -0.23
N SER A 5 1.93 20.77 0.31
CA SER A 5 2.84 19.64 0.47
C SER A 5 3.27 19.06 -0.89
N LEU A 6 2.33 18.89 -1.82
CA LEU A 6 2.63 18.46 -3.19
C LEU A 6 3.53 19.46 -3.91
N ALA A 7 3.23 20.76 -3.82
CA ALA A 7 4.06 21.80 -4.41
C ALA A 7 5.50 21.78 -3.88
N THR A 8 5.67 21.57 -2.56
CA THR A 8 6.99 21.42 -1.94
C THR A 8 7.74 20.19 -2.47
N LEU A 9 7.05 19.05 -2.63
CA LEU A 9 7.64 17.83 -3.19
C LEU A 9 8.08 18.02 -4.65
N PHE A 10 7.25 18.66 -5.47
CA PHE A 10 7.59 18.99 -6.85
C PHE A 10 8.80 19.95 -6.90
N ALA A 11 8.82 20.99 -6.07
CA ALA A 11 9.94 21.94 -6.01
C ALA A 11 11.25 21.24 -5.61
N LEU A 12 11.21 20.35 -4.62
CA LEU A 12 12.37 19.57 -4.17
C LEU A 12 12.89 18.65 -5.29
N LEU A 13 11.98 17.97 -6.01
CA LEU A 13 12.35 17.08 -7.12
C LEU A 13 12.93 17.86 -8.31
N ILE A 14 12.37 19.01 -8.64
CA ILE A 14 12.92 19.91 -9.67
C ILE A 14 14.34 20.33 -9.28
N LEU A 15 14.55 20.73 -8.02
CA LEU A 15 15.87 21.09 -7.50
C LEU A 15 16.87 19.93 -7.61
N ALA A 16 16.48 18.72 -7.17
CA ALA A 16 17.32 17.53 -7.26
C ALA A 16 17.67 17.18 -8.72
N THR A 17 16.71 17.32 -9.63
CA THR A 17 16.90 17.09 -11.07
C THR A 17 17.88 18.12 -11.67
N LEU A 18 17.74 19.39 -11.30
CA LEU A 18 18.64 20.48 -11.71
C LEU A 18 20.08 20.25 -11.21
N ILE A 19 20.24 19.90 -9.93
CA ILE A 19 21.55 19.61 -9.33
C ILE A 19 22.21 18.42 -10.03
N ASN A 20 21.47 17.33 -10.26
CA ASN A 20 22.02 16.15 -10.94
C ASN A 20 22.42 16.46 -12.38
N ARG A 21 21.60 17.24 -13.11
CA ARG A 21 21.92 17.66 -14.48
C ARG A 21 23.14 18.59 -14.54
N PHE A 22 23.26 19.51 -13.59
CA PHE A 22 24.43 20.39 -13.45
C PHE A 22 25.72 19.60 -13.15
N LEU A 23 25.62 18.60 -12.28
CA LEU A 23 26.76 17.75 -11.90
C LEU A 23 27.25 16.87 -13.06
N LEU A 24 26.33 16.28 -13.82
CA LEU A 24 26.62 15.53 -15.05
C LEU A 24 27.25 16.42 -16.14
N TRP A 25 26.79 17.66 -16.25
CA TRP A 25 27.35 18.62 -17.20
C TRP A 25 28.77 19.07 -16.83
N ARG A 26 29.10 19.13 -15.52
CA ARG A 26 30.44 19.49 -15.04
C ARG A 26 31.44 18.33 -15.00
N LEU A 27 30.98 17.09 -14.79
CA LEU A 27 31.82 15.90 -14.58
C LEU A 27 31.29 14.72 -15.42
N PRO A 28 31.64 14.63 -16.72
CA PRO A 28 31.15 13.58 -17.63
C PRO A 28 31.61 12.17 -17.25
N GLU A 29 32.75 12.05 -16.56
CA GLU A 29 33.37 10.79 -16.13
C GLU A 29 32.66 10.15 -14.92
N ARG A 30 31.76 10.87 -14.24
CA ARG A 30 31.06 10.33 -13.08
C ARG A 30 29.88 9.47 -13.55
N LYS A 31 29.83 8.19 -13.14
CA LYS A 31 28.64 7.31 -13.27
C LYS A 31 27.44 7.92 -12.56
N GLY A 32 26.75 8.86 -13.20
CA GLY A 32 25.53 9.49 -12.71
C GLY A 32 24.26 8.70 -13.04
N ASP A 33 24.39 7.52 -13.65
CA ASP A 33 23.25 6.69 -14.06
C ASP A 33 22.39 6.28 -12.87
N GLU A 34 22.99 5.92 -11.73
CA GLU A 34 22.22 5.46 -10.57
C GLU A 34 21.36 6.58 -9.96
N VAL A 35 21.93 7.79 -9.82
CA VAL A 35 21.21 8.95 -9.27
C VAL A 35 20.11 9.41 -10.23
N THR A 36 20.41 9.40 -11.53
CA THR A 36 19.43 9.76 -12.57
C THR A 36 18.28 8.76 -12.62
N LEU A 37 18.58 7.46 -12.50
CA LEU A 37 17.56 6.42 -12.44
C LEU A 37 16.67 6.57 -11.20
N ARG A 38 17.26 6.82 -10.03
CA ARG A 38 16.51 7.07 -8.79
C ARG A 38 15.58 8.28 -8.94
N ILE A 39 16.08 9.40 -9.46
CA ILE A 39 15.26 10.61 -9.72
C ILE A 39 14.10 10.28 -10.66
N ARG A 40 14.33 9.52 -11.73
CA ARG A 40 13.27 9.11 -12.66
C ARG A 40 12.20 8.26 -11.99
N THR A 41 12.59 7.32 -11.13
CA THR A 41 11.64 6.49 -10.35
C THR A 41 10.82 7.36 -9.40
N TRP A 42 11.46 8.29 -8.69
CA TRP A 42 10.77 9.23 -7.80
C TRP A 42 9.77 10.12 -8.53
N TRP A 43 10.11 10.61 -9.73
CA TRP A 43 9.16 11.34 -10.57
C TRP A 43 7.93 10.49 -10.91
N GLY A 44 8.13 9.21 -11.25
CA GLY A 44 7.02 8.28 -11.49
C GLY A 44 6.10 8.14 -10.27
N ILE A 45 6.66 7.96 -9.08
CA ILE A 45 5.90 7.83 -7.83
C ILE A 45 5.12 9.11 -7.53
N VAL A 46 5.77 10.28 -7.59
CA VAL A 46 5.14 11.56 -7.23
C VAL A 46 4.05 11.95 -8.23
N ILE A 47 4.26 11.75 -9.53
CA ILE A 47 3.22 11.99 -10.54
C ILE A 47 2.03 11.06 -10.31
N CYS A 48 2.28 9.77 -10.07
CA CYS A 48 1.23 8.78 -9.84
C CYS A 48 0.40 9.13 -8.59
N PHE A 49 1.07 9.43 -7.46
CA PHE A 49 0.39 9.85 -6.23
C PHE A 49 -0.35 11.17 -6.38
N SER A 50 0.23 12.15 -7.10
CA SER A 50 -0.43 13.44 -7.35
C SER A 50 -1.72 13.27 -8.16
N LEU A 51 -1.71 12.40 -9.16
CA LEU A 51 -2.91 12.05 -9.93
C LEU A 51 -3.98 11.45 -9.02
N VAL A 52 -3.61 10.43 -8.24
CA VAL A 52 -4.51 9.73 -7.32
C VAL A 52 -5.19 10.71 -6.36
N ILE A 53 -4.39 11.54 -5.70
CA ILE A 53 -4.87 12.53 -4.72
C ILE A 53 -5.80 13.57 -5.35
N SER A 54 -5.50 14.02 -6.57
CA SER A 54 -6.29 15.05 -7.26
C SER A 54 -7.53 14.47 -7.97
N GLY A 55 -7.62 13.14 -8.08
CA GLY A 55 -8.68 12.45 -8.78
C GLY A 55 -9.94 12.22 -7.94
N PRO A 56 -10.98 11.58 -8.53
CA PRO A 56 -12.19 11.22 -7.81
C PRO A 56 -11.91 10.13 -6.77
N ARG A 57 -12.76 10.03 -5.73
CA ARG A 57 -12.62 9.06 -4.62
C ARG A 57 -12.38 7.62 -5.09
N TRP A 58 -13.08 7.19 -6.14
CA TRP A 58 -12.93 5.83 -6.71
C TRP A 58 -11.52 5.54 -7.23
N MET A 59 -10.82 6.55 -7.74
CA MET A 59 -9.45 6.40 -8.25
C MET A 59 -8.49 6.09 -7.10
N THR A 60 -8.62 6.80 -5.98
CA THR A 60 -7.84 6.55 -4.76
C THR A 60 -8.14 5.20 -4.15
N LEU A 61 -9.43 4.80 -4.05
CA LEU A 61 -9.79 3.47 -3.58
C LEU A 61 -9.15 2.37 -4.44
N THR A 62 -9.26 2.49 -5.76
CA THR A 62 -8.74 1.48 -6.69
C THR A 62 -7.22 1.41 -6.63
N PHE A 63 -6.55 2.55 -6.57
CA PHE A 63 -5.08 2.62 -6.48
C PHE A 63 -4.56 1.97 -5.20
N PHE A 64 -5.12 2.33 -4.04
CA PHE A 64 -4.72 1.73 -2.77
C PHE A 64 -5.09 0.25 -2.66
N ALA A 65 -6.21 -0.17 -3.26
CA ALA A 65 -6.58 -1.59 -3.36
C ALA A 65 -5.54 -2.38 -4.18
N LEU A 66 -5.07 -1.84 -5.31
CA LEU A 66 -4.01 -2.45 -6.11
C LEU A 66 -2.69 -2.53 -5.35
N ILE A 67 -2.30 -1.47 -4.64
CA ILE A 67 -1.10 -1.50 -3.79
C ILE A 67 -1.24 -2.55 -2.69
N SER A 68 -2.41 -2.63 -2.03
CA SER A 68 -2.67 -3.63 -0.99
C SER A 68 -2.57 -5.05 -1.53
N PHE A 69 -3.06 -5.29 -2.75
CA PHE A 69 -2.92 -6.57 -3.44
C PHE A 69 -1.46 -6.92 -3.75
N LEU A 70 -0.69 -5.98 -4.29
CA LEU A 70 0.73 -6.17 -4.57
C LEU A 70 1.53 -6.42 -3.28
N ALA A 71 1.30 -5.62 -2.25
CA ALA A 71 1.95 -5.74 -0.95
C ALA A 71 1.64 -7.09 -0.29
N LEU A 72 0.37 -7.53 -0.32
CA LEU A 72 -0.01 -8.84 0.20
C LEU A 72 0.64 -9.98 -0.59
N LYS A 73 0.72 -9.88 -1.92
CA LYS A 73 1.39 -10.87 -2.77
C LYS A 73 2.89 -10.99 -2.45
N GLU A 74 3.58 -9.85 -2.30
CA GLU A 74 5.00 -9.84 -1.91
C GLU A 74 5.20 -10.40 -0.50
N TYR A 75 4.36 -10.00 0.45
CA TYR A 75 4.37 -10.54 1.82
C TYR A 75 4.21 -12.07 1.83
N CYS A 76 3.24 -12.59 1.07
CA CYS A 76 3.03 -14.03 0.94
C CYS A 76 4.26 -14.75 0.35
N THR A 77 4.94 -14.11 -0.59
CA THR A 77 6.16 -14.66 -1.20
C THR A 77 7.32 -14.72 -0.20
N LEU A 78 7.45 -13.73 0.68
CA LEU A 78 8.53 -13.66 1.67
C LEU A 78 8.40 -14.68 2.80
N ILE A 79 7.17 -14.92 3.27
CA ILE A 79 6.93 -15.78 4.43
C ILE A 79 6.94 -17.27 4.07
N SER A 80 6.90 -17.63 2.78
CA SER A 80 7.01 -19.01 2.28
C SER A 80 6.02 -19.99 2.94
N ILE A 81 4.88 -19.49 3.44
CA ILE A 81 3.75 -20.29 3.94
C ILE A 81 2.73 -20.46 2.82
N HIS A 82 2.00 -21.57 2.81
CA HIS A 82 0.90 -21.76 1.88
C HIS A 82 -0.29 -20.86 2.25
N PHE A 83 -0.43 -19.74 1.54
CA PHE A 83 -1.57 -18.83 1.72
C PHE A 83 -2.76 -19.29 0.88
N PRO A 84 -3.95 -19.42 1.47
CA PRO A 84 -5.12 -19.82 0.71
C PRO A 84 -5.60 -18.68 -0.20
N ARG A 85 -6.04 -18.99 -1.41
CA ARG A 85 -6.46 -17.96 -2.39
C ARG A 85 -7.62 -17.09 -1.91
N TRP A 86 -8.44 -17.59 -0.99
CA TRP A 86 -9.57 -16.82 -0.46
C TRP A 86 -9.13 -15.57 0.30
N LEU A 87 -7.87 -15.54 0.74
CA LEU A 87 -7.28 -14.44 1.48
C LEU A 87 -7.33 -13.10 0.72
N TYR A 88 -7.27 -13.15 -0.61
CA TYR A 88 -7.32 -11.97 -1.45
C TYR A 88 -8.71 -11.34 -1.53
N TRP A 89 -9.78 -12.07 -1.19
CA TRP A 89 -11.16 -11.51 -1.18
C TRP A 89 -11.37 -10.48 -0.08
N VAL A 90 -10.55 -10.50 0.98
CA VAL A 90 -10.59 -9.48 2.03
C VAL A 90 -10.30 -8.09 1.47
N ILE A 91 -9.45 -7.96 0.45
CA ILE A 91 -9.11 -6.66 -0.15
C ILE A 91 -10.32 -6.00 -0.80
N PRO A 92 -10.97 -6.56 -1.85
CA PRO A 92 -12.10 -5.92 -2.50
C PRO A 92 -13.25 -5.69 -1.51
N LEU A 93 -13.49 -6.62 -0.59
CA LEU A 93 -14.52 -6.43 0.43
C LEU A 93 -14.20 -5.21 1.31
N ASN A 94 -12.99 -5.13 1.86
CA ASN A 94 -12.57 -4.05 2.74
C ASN A 94 -12.62 -2.67 2.05
N TYR A 95 -12.20 -2.58 0.78
CA TYR A 95 -12.29 -1.32 0.02
C TYR A 95 -13.72 -0.97 -0.42
N LEU A 96 -14.60 -1.95 -0.64
CA LEU A 96 -16.02 -1.71 -0.87
C LEU A 96 -16.69 -1.12 0.38
N LEU A 97 -16.36 -1.62 1.58
CA LEU A 97 -16.88 -1.06 2.84
C LEU A 97 -16.55 0.43 2.98
N ILE A 98 -15.34 0.83 2.59
CA ILE A 98 -14.93 2.25 2.57
C ILE A 98 -15.75 3.02 1.53
N GLY A 99 -15.96 2.46 0.34
CA GLY A 99 -16.77 3.07 -0.71
C GLY A 99 -18.23 3.30 -0.31
N PHE A 100 -18.81 2.41 0.49
CA PHE A 100 -20.16 2.56 1.06
C PHE A 100 -20.22 3.46 2.30
N ASN A 101 -19.10 4.05 2.73
CA ASN A 101 -18.97 4.86 3.96
C ASN A 101 -19.29 4.11 5.26
N CYS A 102 -19.16 2.78 5.29
CA CYS A 102 -19.38 1.95 6.48
C CYS A 102 -18.12 1.89 7.35
N PHE A 103 -17.69 3.02 7.91
CA PHE A 103 -16.39 3.15 8.57
C PHE A 103 -16.23 2.31 9.84
N GLU A 104 -17.28 2.24 10.66
CA GLU A 104 -17.29 1.42 11.88
C GLU A 104 -17.03 -0.05 11.56
N LEU A 105 -17.70 -0.55 10.51
CA LEU A 105 -17.53 -1.92 10.06
C LEU A 105 -16.14 -2.14 9.47
N PHE A 106 -15.62 -1.18 8.69
CA PHE A 106 -14.26 -1.22 8.15
C PHE A 106 -13.20 -1.35 9.26
N LEU A 107 -13.30 -0.54 10.32
CA LEU A 107 -12.34 -0.58 11.44
C LEU A 107 -12.32 -1.94 12.15
N LEU A 108 -13.47 -2.60 12.24
CA LEU A 108 -13.63 -3.89 12.92
C LEU A 108 -13.37 -5.09 11.98
N PHE A 109 -13.49 -4.89 10.66
CA PHE A 109 -13.52 -5.98 9.69
C PHE A 109 -12.25 -6.83 9.73
N ILE A 110 -11.07 -6.21 9.65
CA ILE A 110 -9.82 -6.97 9.66
C ILE A 110 -9.41 -7.38 11.08
N PRO A 111 -9.31 -6.46 12.06
CA PRO A 111 -8.78 -6.81 13.38
C PRO A 111 -9.65 -7.82 14.15
N LEU A 112 -10.98 -7.71 14.02
CA LEU A 112 -11.92 -8.59 14.73
C LEU A 112 -12.41 -9.72 13.82
N ALA A 113 -13.16 -9.41 12.76
CA ALA A 113 -13.78 -10.45 11.94
C ALA A 113 -12.73 -11.28 11.18
N GLY A 114 -11.69 -10.66 10.66
CA GLY A 114 -10.59 -11.34 9.98
C GLY A 114 -9.88 -12.34 10.89
N PHE A 115 -9.56 -11.95 12.13
CA PHE A 115 -8.95 -12.86 13.10
C PHE A 115 -9.84 -14.07 13.40
N LEU A 116 -11.13 -13.85 13.67
CA LEU A 116 -12.08 -14.93 13.93
C LEU A 116 -12.19 -15.89 12.73
N ILE A 117 -12.36 -15.35 11.52
CA ILE A 117 -12.49 -16.17 10.30
C ILE A 117 -11.22 -17.00 10.08
N LEU A 118 -10.03 -16.44 10.30
CA LEU A 118 -8.77 -17.16 10.18
C LEU A 118 -8.63 -18.26 11.23
N ALA A 119 -8.85 -17.92 12.50
CA ALA A 119 -8.71 -18.88 13.59
C ALA A 119 -9.70 -20.05 13.40
N THR A 120 -10.96 -19.76 13.12
CA THR A 120 -11.99 -20.77 12.86
C THR A 120 -11.67 -21.59 11.61
N GLY A 121 -11.26 -20.96 10.51
CA GLY A 121 -10.89 -21.66 9.27
C GLY A 121 -9.74 -22.65 9.46
N GLN A 122 -8.72 -22.28 10.24
CA GLN A 122 -7.59 -23.16 10.55
C GLN A 122 -7.99 -24.30 11.50
N VAL A 123 -8.91 -24.07 12.44
CA VAL A 123 -9.47 -25.16 13.28
C VAL A 123 -10.18 -26.22 12.42
N PHE A 124 -10.92 -25.80 11.39
CA PHE A 124 -11.59 -26.74 10.48
C PHE A 124 -10.65 -27.57 9.60
N VAL A 125 -9.43 -27.09 9.32
CA VAL A 125 -8.41 -27.85 8.59
C VAL A 125 -7.88 -29.02 9.43
N GLY A 126 -7.99 -28.94 10.76
CA GLY A 126 -7.68 -30.05 11.67
C GLY A 126 -6.20 -30.34 11.86
N ASP A 127 -5.31 -29.46 11.38
CA ASP A 127 -3.86 -29.57 11.60
C ASP A 127 -3.42 -28.64 12.74
N PRO A 128 -3.10 -29.18 13.93
CA PRO A 128 -2.63 -28.38 15.05
C PRO A 128 -1.17 -27.92 14.87
N SER A 129 -0.42 -28.49 13.93
CA SER A 129 0.99 -28.17 13.74
C SER A 129 1.14 -26.77 13.13
N GLY A 130 1.87 -25.89 13.82
CA GLY A 130 2.10 -24.52 13.35
C GLY A 130 0.85 -23.64 13.30
N PHE A 131 -0.27 -24.01 13.93
CA PHE A 131 -1.53 -23.23 13.93
C PHE A 131 -1.30 -21.75 14.27
N LEU A 132 -0.66 -21.47 15.41
CA LEU A 132 -0.40 -20.10 15.86
C LEU A 132 0.53 -19.36 14.89
N HIS A 133 1.52 -20.05 14.33
CA HIS A 133 2.44 -19.45 13.37
C HIS A 133 1.73 -19.06 12.08
N THR A 134 0.90 -19.96 11.52
CA THR A 134 0.13 -19.69 10.30
C THR A 134 -0.92 -18.60 10.52
N VAL A 135 -1.72 -18.69 11.58
CA VAL A 135 -2.75 -17.69 11.89
C VAL A 135 -2.12 -16.31 12.13
N SER A 136 -1.07 -16.23 12.95
CA SER A 136 -0.41 -14.95 13.24
C SER A 136 0.26 -14.35 12.01
N ALA A 137 0.96 -15.15 11.20
CA ALA A 137 1.60 -14.67 9.98
C ALA A 137 0.58 -14.12 8.98
N ILE A 138 -0.55 -14.81 8.78
CA ILE A 138 -1.62 -14.36 7.89
C ILE A 138 -2.29 -13.09 8.42
N PHE A 139 -2.66 -13.09 9.70
CA PHE A 139 -3.31 -11.96 10.34
C PHE A 139 -2.43 -10.71 10.30
N TRP A 140 -1.15 -10.85 10.61
CA TRP A 140 -0.18 -9.76 10.55
C TRP A 140 -0.03 -9.21 9.14
N GLY A 141 -0.02 -10.10 8.13
CA GLY A 141 -0.04 -9.73 6.73
C GLY A 141 -1.23 -8.85 6.38
N TRP A 142 -2.44 -9.23 6.81
CA TRP A 142 -3.64 -8.41 6.59
C TRP A 142 -3.59 -7.06 7.29
N ILE A 143 -3.11 -7.01 8.54
CA ILE A 143 -3.00 -5.75 9.28
C ILE A 143 -2.05 -4.79 8.56
N MET A 144 -0.87 -5.26 8.15
CA MET A 144 0.15 -4.40 7.54
C MET A 144 -0.16 -4.02 6.10
N THR A 145 -0.66 -4.96 5.30
CA THR A 145 -0.80 -4.76 3.84
C THR A 145 -2.19 -4.30 3.43
N VAL A 146 -3.25 -4.66 4.17
CA VAL A 146 -4.63 -4.31 3.79
C VAL A 146 -5.18 -3.26 4.73
N PHE A 147 -5.19 -3.51 6.04
CA PHE A 147 -5.80 -2.60 7.01
C PHE A 147 -5.07 -1.24 7.05
N ALA A 148 -3.75 -1.23 7.22
CA ALA A 148 -3.00 0.02 7.31
C ALA A 148 -3.11 0.87 6.02
N LEU A 149 -2.98 0.24 4.84
CA LEU A 149 -3.08 0.94 3.56
C LEU A 149 -4.49 1.46 3.27
N SER A 150 -5.51 0.67 3.57
CA SER A 150 -6.89 1.10 3.40
C SER A 150 -7.29 2.20 4.39
N HIS A 151 -6.72 2.19 5.60
CA HIS A 151 -6.88 3.27 6.57
C HIS A 151 -6.22 4.57 6.08
N ALA A 152 -5.02 4.47 5.47
CA ALA A 152 -4.39 5.62 4.83
C ALA A 152 -5.23 6.18 3.67
N ALA A 153 -5.80 5.31 2.84
CA ALA A 153 -6.71 5.70 1.76
C ALA A 153 -7.95 6.43 2.30
N TRP A 154 -8.51 5.95 3.40
CA TRP A 154 -9.65 6.58 4.08
C TRP A 154 -9.30 7.96 4.64
N LEU A 155 -8.16 8.10 5.31
CA LEU A 155 -7.67 9.39 5.82
C LEU A 155 -7.51 10.44 4.73
N LEU A 156 -7.12 10.02 3.52
CA LEU A 156 -7.02 10.91 2.36
C LEU A 156 -8.38 11.32 1.78
N MET A 157 -9.45 10.57 2.04
CA MET A 157 -10.81 10.87 1.55
C MET A 157 -11.64 11.70 2.50
N LEU A 158 -11.21 11.82 3.77
CA LEU A 158 -11.87 12.66 4.75
C LEU A 158 -11.83 14.13 4.27
N PRO A 159 -12.99 14.79 4.13
CA PRO A 159 -13.02 16.21 3.81
C PRO A 159 -12.38 17.00 4.97
N THR A 160 -11.39 17.83 4.63
CA THR A 160 -10.78 18.80 5.55
C THR A 160 -11.66 20.01 5.78
#